data_AF-A0A834FDS0-F1
#
_entry.id   AF-A0A834FDS0-F1
#
_cell.length_a   1.000
_cell.length_b   1.000
_cell.length_c   1.000
_cell.angle_alpha   90.00
_cell.angle_beta   90.00
_cell.angle_gamma   90.00
#
_symmetry.space_group_name_H-M   'P 1'
#
loop_
_entity.id
_entity.type
_entity.pdbx_description
1 polymer ?
#
loop_
_entity_poly.entity_id
_entity_poly.type
_entity_poly.pdbx_seq_one_letter_code
_entity_poly.pdbx_strand_id
1 'polypeptide(L)'
;MMSATRHCKVEHQQYMDEVYRGYTWTPINGTDYSLGLVLPLYNEYYIQADLSDVMLQLQYMQSLLPSSFESSGHVFLAPREYCKRLQLSDNNTQFLQNFLSLMLDISPESDECDQGLIYNLILDSRIIGQLASRVWKNKDLNAYGFLAVFASTDGGITRVFPNIAAELWDEDPEPFNSNFYRRSLDNKGYMFRPPPRSAADDSIGVENGTIGILVSSAVDVNIGGKLLKPAVVGVKLDLEAWVDKFKILASNVSDSRQGTHKCGPSRSCEMDCEVNTDDLLCYLIDDGGFLVMSNQRDHWKKIGLFFGDVDPNLMHALYNNSIFARRQTFQYQSACEPVSSSHTERRHEASLWSVVQQLLYGLVHNSWLYQDVLVESFETKESSCVTIQSQFYFTNTTNSYNVLQDCGNCSRLFHAKRIENTNLLFVVAETLSCSSCEIERLTQCLECESS
;
A
#
# COMPACT_ATOMS: atom_id res chain seq x y z
N MET A 1 -10.26 -29.59 -17.75
CA MET A 1 -9.97 -28.31 -17.08
C MET A 1 -9.91 -28.60 -15.60
N MET A 2 -8.70 -28.70 -15.03
CA MET A 2 -8.53 -28.83 -13.59
C MET A 2 -9.03 -27.55 -12.94
N SER A 3 -9.95 -27.69 -11.98
CA SER A 3 -10.47 -26.58 -11.18
C SER A 3 -9.36 -26.13 -10.24
N ALA A 4 -8.60 -25.10 -10.63
CA ALA A 4 -7.69 -24.42 -9.72
C ALA A 4 -8.53 -23.78 -8.60
N THR A 5 -8.34 -24.24 -7.37
CA THR A 5 -9.01 -23.65 -6.20
C THR A 5 -8.39 -22.28 -5.95
N ARG A 6 -9.09 -21.21 -6.36
CA ARG A 6 -8.63 -19.82 -6.21
C ARG A 6 -8.55 -19.44 -4.73
N HIS A 7 -7.35 -19.45 -4.16
CA HIS A 7 -7.08 -18.85 -2.87
C HIS A 7 -6.42 -17.49 -3.10
N CYS A 8 -7.22 -16.42 -3.12
CA CYS A 8 -6.73 -15.05 -3.28
C CYS A 8 -6.05 -14.58 -2.00
N LYS A 9 -4.71 -14.66 -1.93
CA LYS A 9 -3.92 -13.97 -0.90
C LYS A 9 -3.59 -12.56 -1.40
N VAL A 10 -3.75 -11.56 -0.55
CA VAL A 10 -3.42 -10.15 -0.86
C VAL A 10 -1.91 -9.96 -0.70
N GLU A 11 -1.27 -9.41 -1.73
CA GLU A 11 0.19 -9.35 -1.83
C GLU A 11 0.80 -7.97 -1.62
N HIS A 12 2.11 -8.00 -1.39
CA HIS A 12 2.99 -6.82 -1.27
C HIS A 12 3.21 -6.04 -2.58
N GLN A 13 2.98 -6.62 -3.77
CA GLN A 13 3.23 -5.95 -5.06
C GLN A 13 1.93 -5.73 -5.86
N GLN A 14 1.22 -4.65 -5.55
CA GLN A 14 -0.09 -4.34 -6.14
C GLN A 14 -0.03 -3.44 -7.39
N TYR A 15 1.12 -2.82 -7.65
CA TYR A 15 1.26 -1.77 -8.66
C TYR A 15 2.41 -2.05 -9.61
N MET A 16 2.32 -1.51 -10.83
CA MET A 16 3.38 -1.52 -11.82
C MET A 16 3.56 -0.12 -12.40
N ASP A 17 4.78 0.38 -12.40
CA ASP A 17 5.15 1.69 -12.91
C ASP A 17 6.06 1.57 -14.14
N GLU A 18 5.75 2.29 -15.22
CA GLU A 18 6.62 2.38 -16.41
C GLU A 18 7.76 3.37 -16.14
N VAL A 19 8.96 2.84 -15.90
CA VAL A 19 10.12 3.64 -15.47
C VAL A 19 11.38 3.34 -16.27
N TYR A 20 12.18 4.37 -16.49
CA TYR A 20 13.49 4.23 -17.13
C TYR A 20 14.57 3.90 -16.08
N ARG A 21 15.45 2.96 -16.42
CA ARG A 21 16.55 2.47 -15.57
C ARG A 21 17.83 2.35 -16.38
N GLY A 22 18.96 2.72 -15.76
CA GLY A 22 20.30 2.44 -16.28
C GLY A 22 20.78 1.09 -15.77
N TYR A 23 21.28 0.24 -16.67
CA TYR A 23 21.90 -1.04 -16.35
C TYR A 23 23.39 -0.98 -16.68
N THR A 24 24.23 -1.43 -15.75
CA THR A 24 25.67 -1.62 -15.97
C THR A 24 26.09 -2.98 -15.43
N TRP A 25 27.07 -3.63 -16.05
CA TRP A 25 27.55 -4.94 -15.60
C TRP A 25 29.04 -5.11 -15.84
N THR A 26 29.68 -5.95 -15.02
CA THR A 26 31.09 -6.31 -15.14
C THR A 26 31.30 -7.79 -14.78
N PRO A 27 32.19 -8.51 -15.48
CA PRO A 27 32.57 -9.87 -15.08
C PRO A 27 33.34 -9.85 -13.76
N ILE A 28 33.18 -10.91 -12.96
CA ILE A 28 33.97 -11.12 -11.74
C ILE A 28 35.20 -11.96 -12.11
N ASN A 29 36.38 -11.37 -11.98
CA ASN A 29 37.63 -12.04 -12.36
C ASN A 29 37.83 -13.35 -11.59
N GLY A 30 38.15 -14.42 -12.33
CA GLY A 30 38.42 -15.74 -11.76
C GLY A 30 37.18 -16.58 -11.46
N THR A 31 35.98 -16.10 -11.81
CA THR A 31 34.74 -16.90 -11.78
C THR A 31 33.99 -16.76 -13.11
N ASP A 32 32.93 -17.55 -13.28
CA ASP A 32 31.97 -17.46 -14.39
C ASP A 32 30.81 -16.47 -14.11
N TYR A 33 30.85 -15.78 -12.97
CA TYR A 33 29.83 -14.82 -12.58
C TYR A 33 30.05 -13.43 -13.19
N SER A 34 28.94 -12.73 -13.43
CA SER A 34 28.91 -11.30 -13.78
C SER A 34 28.05 -10.55 -12.78
N LEU A 35 28.53 -9.39 -12.33
CA LEU A 35 27.80 -8.50 -11.44
C LEU A 35 27.08 -7.43 -12.27
N GLY A 36 25.76 -7.29 -12.06
CA GLY A 36 24.94 -6.23 -12.63
C GLY A 36 24.50 -5.23 -11.57
N LEU A 37 24.39 -3.95 -11.95
CA LEU A 37 23.88 -2.87 -11.13
C LEU A 37 22.80 -2.11 -11.91
N VAL A 38 21.70 -1.82 -11.23
CA VAL A 38 20.57 -1.05 -11.78
C VAL A 38 20.44 0.25 -11.00
N LEU A 39 20.41 1.38 -11.69
CA LEU A 39 20.22 2.69 -11.08
C LEU A 39 19.05 3.44 -11.74
N PRO A 40 18.15 4.05 -10.95
CA PRO A 40 17.21 5.02 -11.50
C PRO A 40 17.95 6.33 -11.83
N LEU A 41 17.44 7.07 -12.83
CA LEU A 41 18.07 8.31 -13.31
C LEU A 41 18.17 9.40 -12.23
N TYR A 42 17.31 9.37 -11.22
CA TYR A 42 17.33 10.33 -10.13
C TYR A 42 18.36 10.01 -9.02
N ASN A 43 19.05 8.87 -9.09
CA ASN A 43 20.08 8.44 -8.12
C ASN A 43 21.51 8.47 -8.70
N GLU A 44 21.77 9.27 -9.74
CA GLU A 44 23.15 9.50 -10.23
C GLU A 44 24.02 10.26 -9.21
N TYR A 45 23.38 11.01 -8.33
CA TYR A 45 24.01 11.76 -7.26
C TYR A 45 23.35 11.39 -5.93
N TYR A 46 24.14 11.42 -4.86
CA TYR A 46 23.65 11.21 -3.49
C TYR A 46 24.18 12.32 -2.58
N ILE A 47 23.53 12.49 -1.44
CA ILE A 47 23.94 13.43 -0.41
C ILE A 47 24.81 12.68 0.59
N GLN A 48 25.97 13.25 0.90
CA GLN A 48 26.82 12.80 1.99
C GLN A 48 26.92 13.95 2.99
N ALA A 49 26.38 13.73 4.18
CA ALA A 49 26.43 14.68 5.27
C ALA A 49 27.87 14.82 5.79
N ASP A 50 28.32 16.06 5.91
CA ASP A 50 29.56 16.41 6.59
C ASP A 50 29.21 17.00 7.96
N LEU A 51 29.28 16.17 8.99
CA LEU A 51 28.94 16.51 10.38
C LEU A 51 30.15 16.30 11.30
N SER A 52 31.31 16.82 10.95
CA SER A 52 32.53 16.70 11.78
C SER A 52 32.44 17.41 13.14
N ASP A 53 31.55 18.40 13.29
CA ASP A 53 31.38 19.14 14.54
C ASP A 53 30.45 18.40 15.50
N VAL A 54 31.02 17.90 16.60
CA VAL A 54 30.31 17.16 17.66
C VAL A 54 29.14 17.95 18.25
N MET A 55 29.24 19.28 18.34
CA MET A 55 28.15 20.11 18.86
C MET A 55 26.96 20.15 17.90
N LEU A 56 27.22 20.18 16.59
CA LEU A 56 26.16 20.08 15.58
C LEU A 56 25.51 18.70 15.60
N GLN A 57 26.30 17.63 15.72
CA GLN A 57 25.78 16.27 15.84
C GLN A 57 24.80 16.17 17.02
N LEU A 58 25.21 16.59 18.22
CA LEU A 58 24.37 16.55 19.42
C LEU A 58 23.11 17.42 19.28
N GLN A 59 23.23 18.60 18.69
CA GLN A 59 22.08 19.47 18.45
C GLN A 59 21.06 18.81 17.51
N TYR A 60 21.52 18.10 16.49
CA TYR A 60 20.63 17.50 15.48
C TYR A 60 19.98 16.24 16.03
N MET A 61 20.71 15.44 16.81
CA MET A 61 20.19 14.26 17.50
C MET A 61 19.02 14.56 18.46
N GLN A 62 18.90 15.78 18.98
CA GLN A 62 17.74 16.18 19.79
C GLN A 62 16.41 15.97 19.06
N SER A 63 16.40 16.01 17.73
CA SER A 63 15.22 15.77 16.91
C SER A 63 14.74 14.32 16.94
N LEU A 64 15.60 13.36 17.30
CA LEU A 64 15.28 11.93 17.39
C LEU A 64 14.72 11.54 18.76
N LEU A 65 14.88 12.40 19.77
CA LEU A 65 14.49 12.08 21.13
C LEU A 65 12.96 12.02 21.28
N PRO A 66 12.43 11.06 22.07
CA PRO A 66 10.98 10.96 22.33
C PRO A 66 10.36 12.23 22.90
N SER A 67 11.13 13.05 23.62
CA SER A 67 10.68 14.35 24.14
C SER A 67 10.26 15.33 23.04
N SER A 68 10.73 15.14 21.81
CA SER A 68 10.35 15.96 20.66
C SER A 68 8.99 15.56 20.06
N PHE A 69 8.49 14.35 20.33
CA PHE A 69 7.36 13.75 19.58
C PHE A 69 6.04 14.50 19.78
N GLU A 70 5.80 15.02 20.97
CA GLU A 70 4.65 15.90 21.27
C GLU A 70 4.61 17.13 20.37
N SER A 71 5.78 17.72 20.09
CA SER A 71 5.88 18.97 19.35
C SER A 71 6.07 18.79 17.84
N SER A 72 6.68 17.68 17.44
CA SER A 72 7.27 17.48 16.12
C SER A 72 6.92 16.14 15.49
N GLY A 73 6.06 15.33 16.12
CA GLY A 73 5.61 14.04 15.61
C GLY A 73 6.53 12.87 15.98
N HIS A 74 5.97 11.67 15.89
CA HIS A 74 6.67 10.42 16.15
C HIS A 74 7.75 10.18 15.09
N VAL A 75 8.85 9.55 15.49
CA VAL A 75 9.97 9.19 14.61
C VAL A 75 10.11 7.68 14.54
N PHE A 76 10.02 7.14 13.33
CA PHE A 76 10.40 5.78 13.00
C PHE A 76 11.82 5.75 12.42
N LEU A 77 12.59 4.75 12.84
CA LEU A 77 13.98 4.54 12.42
C LEU A 77 14.11 3.23 11.64
N ALA A 78 14.65 3.28 10.43
CA ALA A 78 14.88 2.09 9.63
C ALA A 78 15.86 1.13 10.33
N PRO A 79 15.53 -0.19 10.44
CA PRO A 79 16.33 -1.19 11.15
C PRO A 79 17.59 -1.60 10.37
N ARG A 80 18.50 -0.65 10.13
CA ARG A 80 19.78 -0.83 9.45
C ARG A 80 20.88 -1.17 10.46
N GLU A 81 21.94 -1.83 9.97
CA GLU A 81 23.14 -2.12 10.78
C GLU A 81 24.04 -0.87 10.89
N TYR A 82 23.59 0.15 11.63
CA TYR A 82 24.35 1.40 11.81
C TYR A 82 25.70 1.18 12.51
N CYS A 83 25.74 0.24 13.47
CA CYS A 83 26.94 -0.19 14.17
C CYS A 83 26.84 -1.69 14.47
N LYS A 84 27.97 -2.40 14.50
CA LYS A 84 28.03 -3.85 14.76
C LYS A 84 27.43 -4.26 16.11
N ARG A 85 27.47 -3.37 17.10
CA ARG A 85 26.95 -3.60 18.47
C ARG A 85 25.47 -3.23 18.63
N LEU A 86 24.84 -2.67 17.61
CA LEU A 86 23.44 -2.26 17.68
C LEU A 86 22.53 -3.50 17.64
N GLN A 87 21.66 -3.62 18.63
CA GLN A 87 20.67 -4.69 18.68
C GLN A 87 19.45 -4.33 17.82
N LEU A 88 19.24 -5.10 16.76
CA LEU A 88 18.03 -5.02 15.94
C LEU A 88 16.81 -5.50 16.75
N SER A 89 15.67 -4.86 16.54
CA SER A 89 14.38 -5.26 17.14
C SER A 89 13.27 -5.01 16.12
N ASP A 90 12.29 -5.91 16.07
CA ASP A 90 11.09 -5.75 15.25
C ASP A 90 10.20 -4.61 15.77
N ASN A 91 10.27 -4.30 17.07
CA ASN A 91 9.59 -3.15 17.64
C ASN A 91 10.41 -1.88 17.43
N ASN A 92 9.93 -1.01 16.55
CA ASN A 92 10.66 0.20 16.16
C ASN A 92 10.94 1.16 17.31
N THR A 93 10.03 1.27 18.29
CA THR A 93 10.26 2.14 19.46
C THR A 93 11.42 1.63 20.30
N GLN A 94 11.52 0.30 20.48
CA GLN A 94 12.65 -0.32 21.18
C GLN A 94 13.94 -0.18 20.36
N PHE A 95 13.87 -0.37 19.04
CA PHE A 95 15.02 -0.20 18.17
C PHE A 95 15.59 1.22 18.23
N LEU A 96 14.74 2.25 18.19
CA LEU A 96 15.14 3.64 18.36
C LEU A 96 15.78 3.89 19.73
N GLN A 97 15.24 3.31 20.80
CA GLN A 97 15.85 3.42 22.14
C GLN A 97 17.23 2.76 22.21
N ASN A 98 17.40 1.58 21.61
CA ASN A 98 18.69 0.90 21.51
C ASN A 98 19.70 1.76 20.75
N PHE A 99 19.29 2.35 19.63
CA PHE A 99 20.12 3.25 18.84
C PHE A 99 20.55 4.48 19.65
N LEU A 100 19.60 5.18 20.28
CA LEU A 100 19.89 6.37 21.08
C LEU A 100 20.80 6.05 22.27
N SER A 101 20.60 4.92 22.94
CA SER A 101 21.48 4.49 24.03
C SER A 101 22.91 4.23 23.54
N LEU A 102 23.06 3.58 22.38
CA LEU A 102 24.37 3.32 21.81
C LEU A 102 25.12 4.61 21.42
N MET A 103 24.40 5.59 20.87
CA MET A 103 24.96 6.90 20.50
C MET A 103 25.37 7.77 21.71
N LEU A 104 24.98 7.39 22.93
CA LEU A 104 25.50 8.01 24.16
C LEU A 104 26.82 7.39 24.61
N ASP A 105 27.06 6.13 24.25
CA ASP A 105 28.21 5.34 24.70
C ASP A 105 29.37 5.35 23.70
N ILE A 106 29.07 5.48 22.41
CA ILE A 106 30.04 5.37 21.30
C ILE A 106 29.94 6.61 20.40
N SER A 107 31.08 7.10 19.90
CA SER A 107 31.07 8.16 18.89
C SER A 107 30.87 7.60 17.47
N PRO A 108 30.11 8.29 16.60
CA PRO A 108 29.84 7.82 15.23
C PRO A 108 31.08 7.55 14.37
N GLU A 109 32.23 8.13 14.73
CA GLU A 109 33.52 7.98 14.04
C GLU A 109 34.28 6.69 14.44
N SER A 110 33.71 5.85 15.30
CA SER A 110 34.28 4.56 15.67
C SER A 110 34.31 3.58 14.49
N ASP A 111 35.37 2.76 14.40
CA ASP A 111 35.52 1.68 13.40
C ASP A 111 34.41 0.59 13.49
N GLU A 112 33.61 0.62 14.54
CA GLU A 112 32.47 -0.29 14.74
C GLU A 112 31.18 0.18 14.05
N CYS A 113 31.16 1.41 13.52
CA CYS A 113 29.98 2.08 12.99
C CYS A 113 30.16 2.55 11.53
N ASP A 114 29.05 2.63 10.79
CA ASP A 114 29.01 3.29 9.49
C ASP A 114 28.73 4.79 9.68
N GLN A 115 29.80 5.58 9.63
CA GLN A 115 29.75 7.03 9.81
C GLN A 115 28.83 7.70 8.77
N GLY A 116 28.83 7.24 7.52
CA GLY A 116 28.05 7.84 6.44
C GLY A 116 26.55 7.68 6.67
N LEU A 117 26.12 6.49 7.07
CA LEU A 117 24.73 6.21 7.41
C LEU A 117 24.25 7.05 8.60
N ILE A 118 25.04 7.09 9.68
CA ILE A 118 24.68 7.83 10.90
C ILE A 118 24.63 9.34 10.64
N TYR A 119 25.59 9.91 9.90
CA TYR A 119 25.58 11.34 9.61
C TYR A 119 24.41 11.75 8.73
N ASN A 120 24.09 10.98 7.68
CA ASN A 120 22.92 11.24 6.83
C ASN A 120 21.63 11.16 7.63
N LEU A 121 21.51 10.15 8.50
CA LEU A 121 20.40 9.99 9.44
C LEU A 121 20.22 11.24 10.33
N ILE A 122 21.29 11.68 10.99
CA ILE A 122 21.25 12.82 11.92
C ILE A 122 20.86 14.10 11.17
N LEU A 123 21.42 14.33 9.99
CA LEU A 123 21.08 15.47 9.13
C LEU A 123 19.59 15.47 8.76
N ASP A 124 19.09 14.35 8.24
CA ASP A 124 17.69 14.20 7.84
C ASP A 124 16.74 14.41 9.01
N SER A 125 17.07 13.84 10.17
CA SER A 125 16.29 13.98 11.41
C SER A 125 16.04 15.45 11.77
N ARG A 126 17.04 16.30 11.57
CA ARG A 126 16.98 17.72 11.86
C ARG A 126 16.12 18.45 10.84
N ILE A 127 16.30 18.17 9.56
CA ILE A 127 15.57 18.82 8.46
C ILE A 127 14.07 18.57 8.61
N ILE A 128 13.66 17.31 8.71
CA ILE A 128 12.23 16.96 8.83
C ILE A 128 11.65 17.41 10.18
N GLY A 129 12.47 17.48 11.24
CA GLY A 129 12.02 18.03 12.51
C GLY A 129 11.80 19.54 12.48
N GLN A 130 12.58 20.28 11.70
CA GLN A 130 12.30 21.70 11.44
C GLN A 130 11.03 21.87 10.61
N LEU A 131 10.80 21.02 9.61
CA LEU A 131 9.55 21.02 8.84
C LEU A 131 8.33 20.82 9.76
N ALA A 132 8.37 19.82 10.62
CA ALA A 132 7.27 19.54 11.55
C ALA A 132 7.01 20.69 12.53
N SER A 133 8.05 21.16 13.21
CA SER A 133 7.93 22.19 14.25
C SER A 133 7.56 23.57 13.72
N ARG A 134 7.98 23.93 12.50
CA ARG A 134 7.74 25.27 11.92
C ARG A 134 6.51 25.31 11.02
N VAL A 135 6.24 24.23 10.28
CA VAL A 135 5.18 24.21 9.27
C VAL A 135 3.97 23.43 9.78
N TRP A 136 4.13 22.14 10.09
CA TRP A 136 2.98 21.27 10.40
C TRP A 136 2.26 21.68 11.69
N LYS A 137 3.02 22.05 12.73
CA LYS A 137 2.46 22.46 14.02
C LYS A 137 1.48 23.65 13.93
N ASN A 138 1.66 24.52 12.94
CA ASN A 138 0.83 25.72 12.76
C ASN A 138 -0.34 25.51 11.80
N LYS A 139 -0.62 24.27 11.37
CA LYS A 139 -1.71 23.93 10.45
C LYS A 139 -2.81 23.16 11.17
N ASP A 140 -4.05 23.55 10.88
CA ASP A 140 -5.23 22.80 11.32
C ASP A 140 -5.48 21.63 10.36
N LEU A 141 -5.00 20.45 10.73
CA LEU A 141 -5.13 19.23 9.92
C LEU A 141 -6.59 18.82 9.71
N ASN A 142 -7.45 19.03 10.71
CA ASN A 142 -8.86 18.64 10.65
C ASN A 142 -9.62 19.47 9.61
N ALA A 143 -9.34 20.77 9.52
CA ALA A 143 -9.92 21.63 8.48
C ALA A 143 -9.58 21.17 7.05
N TYR A 144 -8.38 20.60 6.86
CA TYR A 144 -7.98 20.02 5.58
C TYR A 144 -8.53 18.60 5.36
N GLY A 145 -9.06 17.94 6.39
CA GLY A 145 -9.45 16.53 6.35
C GLY A 145 -8.24 15.60 6.32
N PHE A 146 -7.20 15.93 7.09
CA PHE A 146 -5.99 15.11 7.21
C PHE A 146 -5.95 14.43 8.57
N LEU A 147 -5.78 13.10 8.56
CA LEU A 147 -5.52 12.28 9.75
C LEU A 147 -4.05 12.40 10.20
N ALA A 148 -3.14 12.51 9.22
CA ALA A 148 -1.71 12.62 9.48
C ALA A 148 -1.00 13.35 8.34
N VAL A 149 0.18 13.91 8.66
CA VAL A 149 1.18 14.36 7.69
C VAL A 149 2.50 13.66 8.01
N PHE A 150 3.27 13.32 6.98
CA PHE A 150 4.51 12.59 7.17
C PHE A 150 5.61 13.00 6.19
N ALA A 151 6.84 12.67 6.56
CA ALA A 151 8.01 12.75 5.70
C ALA A 151 8.89 11.53 5.94
N SER A 152 9.31 10.87 4.87
CA SER A 152 10.20 9.72 4.87
C SER A 152 11.44 10.05 4.04
N THR A 153 12.63 9.70 4.52
CA THR A 153 13.91 10.13 3.93
C THR A 153 14.83 8.96 3.60
N ASP A 154 15.77 9.18 2.68
CA ASP A 154 16.77 8.17 2.29
C ASP A 154 17.68 7.76 3.48
N GLY A 155 17.93 8.68 4.42
CA GLY A 155 18.64 8.41 5.67
C GLY A 155 17.98 7.38 6.59
N GLY A 156 16.77 6.90 6.28
CA GLY A 156 16.09 5.86 7.04
C GLY A 156 15.22 6.41 8.16
N ILE A 157 14.71 7.64 8.04
CA ILE A 157 13.78 8.22 9.01
C ILE A 157 12.44 8.44 8.36
N THR A 158 11.38 8.02 9.06
CA THR A 158 10.01 8.44 8.78
C THR A 158 9.47 9.19 9.98
N ARG A 159 8.95 10.40 9.77
CA ARG A 159 8.32 11.22 10.81
C ARG A 159 6.84 11.37 10.52
N VAL A 160 6.01 11.07 11.51
CA VAL A 160 4.55 11.11 11.42
C VAL A 160 4.00 12.10 12.43
N PHE A 161 3.18 13.05 11.98
CA PHE A 161 2.58 14.08 12.82
C PHE A 161 1.05 14.10 12.62
N PRO A 162 0.25 14.21 13.69
CA PRO A 162 0.62 14.29 15.11
C PRO A 162 1.09 12.94 15.70
N ASN A 163 1.66 12.95 16.92
CA ASN A 163 2.16 11.74 17.58
C ASN A 163 1.11 10.62 17.67
N ILE A 164 -0.17 10.95 17.94
CA ILE A 164 -1.27 9.98 18.03
C ILE A 164 -1.52 9.22 16.72
N ALA A 165 -1.17 9.81 15.58
CA ALA A 165 -1.34 9.15 14.28
C ALA A 165 -0.31 8.03 14.04
N ALA A 166 0.75 7.97 14.84
CA ALA A 166 1.77 6.93 14.72
C ALA A 166 1.26 5.54 15.14
N GLU A 167 0.24 5.46 15.99
CA GLU A 167 -0.40 4.18 16.37
C GLU A 167 -1.12 3.51 15.20
N LEU A 168 -1.58 4.32 14.24
CA LEU A 168 -2.27 3.87 13.02
C LEU A 168 -1.33 3.91 11.80
N TRP A 169 -0.02 3.99 12.03
CA TRP A 169 0.99 3.94 10.98
C TRP A 169 1.48 2.50 10.79
N ASP A 170 1.07 1.90 9.69
CA ASP A 170 1.22 0.48 9.36
C ASP A 170 2.24 0.23 8.23
N GLU A 171 2.92 1.27 7.76
CA GLU A 171 3.95 1.14 6.72
C GLU A 171 5.30 0.71 7.32
N ASP A 172 6.11 0.03 6.50
CA ASP A 172 7.43 -0.48 6.89
C ASP A 172 8.36 0.68 7.30
N PRO A 173 9.04 0.61 8.46
CA PRO A 173 9.95 1.65 8.92
C PRO A 173 11.18 1.84 8.03
N GLU A 174 11.56 0.85 7.20
CA GLU A 174 12.54 1.01 6.12
C GLU A 174 11.87 1.61 4.88
N PRO A 175 12.19 2.88 4.52
CA PRO A 175 11.53 3.56 3.40
C PRO A 175 11.65 2.80 2.08
N PHE A 176 12.77 2.13 1.80
CA PHE A 176 12.94 1.40 0.54
C PHE A 176 12.10 0.11 0.43
N ASN A 177 11.59 -0.41 1.55
CA ASN A 177 10.64 -1.52 1.53
C ASN A 177 9.20 -1.02 1.24
N SER A 178 8.92 0.24 1.56
CA SER A 178 7.60 0.84 1.41
C SER A 178 7.28 1.20 -0.04
N ASN A 179 6.11 0.76 -0.52
CA ASN A 179 5.66 1.04 -1.89
C ASN A 179 5.45 2.53 -2.15
N PHE A 180 4.84 3.26 -1.22
CA PHE A 180 4.58 4.70 -1.41
C PHE A 180 5.87 5.49 -1.66
N TYR A 181 6.97 5.09 -1.01
CA TYR A 181 8.26 5.75 -1.11
C TYR A 181 8.87 5.54 -2.50
N ARG A 182 9.02 4.26 -2.92
CA ARG A 182 9.57 3.92 -4.24
C ARG A 182 8.75 4.51 -5.38
N ARG A 183 7.42 4.35 -5.32
CA ARG A 183 6.51 4.85 -6.37
C ARG A 183 6.54 6.37 -6.48
N SER A 184 6.66 7.08 -5.36
CA SER A 184 6.78 8.55 -5.37
C SER A 184 8.11 9.02 -5.96
N LEU A 185 9.20 8.29 -5.74
CA LEU A 185 10.49 8.60 -6.36
C LEU A 185 10.48 8.35 -7.87
N ASP A 186 9.76 7.33 -8.32
CA ASP A 186 9.66 6.97 -9.72
C ASP A 186 8.74 7.87 -10.54
N ASN A 187 7.62 8.27 -9.94
CA ASN A 187 6.59 9.05 -10.62
C ASN A 187 6.72 10.55 -10.36
N LYS A 188 5.96 11.33 -11.15
CA LYS A 188 5.77 12.78 -10.94
C LYS A 188 4.34 13.04 -10.51
N GLY A 189 4.15 13.99 -9.61
CA GLY A 189 2.84 14.33 -9.07
C GLY A 189 2.50 13.56 -7.80
N TYR A 190 1.22 13.55 -7.44
CA TYR A 190 0.72 12.98 -6.20
C TYR A 190 0.26 11.53 -6.40
N MET A 191 0.87 10.63 -5.64
CA MET A 191 0.55 9.21 -5.63
C MET A 191 -0.46 8.90 -4.52
N PHE A 192 -1.68 8.57 -4.90
CA PHE A 192 -2.75 8.10 -4.04
C PHE A 192 -2.65 6.58 -3.89
N ARG A 193 -2.80 6.11 -2.66
CA ARG A 193 -2.84 4.69 -2.30
C ARG A 193 -3.94 4.46 -1.27
N PRO A 194 -5.00 3.70 -1.61
CA PRO A 194 -5.97 3.27 -0.61
C PRO A 194 -5.33 2.22 0.32
N PRO A 195 -5.87 2.03 1.54
CA PRO A 195 -5.36 1.03 2.45
C PRO A 195 -5.55 -0.38 1.87
N PRO A 196 -4.58 -1.29 2.05
CA PRO A 196 -4.72 -2.66 1.59
C PRO A 196 -5.83 -3.35 2.40
N ARG A 197 -6.78 -4.01 1.73
CA ARG A 197 -7.76 -4.89 2.38
C ARG A 197 -7.51 -6.33 2.02
N SER A 198 -7.52 -7.22 3.01
CA SER A 198 -7.61 -8.66 2.79
C SER A 198 -9.08 -9.11 2.85
N ALA A 199 -9.46 -10.11 2.04
CA ALA A 199 -10.81 -10.66 2.06
C ALA A 199 -11.20 -11.31 3.42
N ALA A 200 -10.23 -11.51 4.33
CA ALA A 200 -10.45 -12.01 5.69
C ALA A 200 -10.75 -10.90 6.71
N ASP A 201 -10.59 -9.63 6.34
CA ASP A 201 -10.68 -8.48 7.23
C ASP A 201 -12.12 -7.94 7.40
N ASP A 202 -13.11 -8.63 6.81
CA ASP A 202 -14.53 -8.35 6.99
C ASP A 202 -15.02 -8.54 8.45
N SER A 203 -14.16 -9.06 9.35
CA SER A 203 -14.56 -9.45 10.70
C SER A 203 -13.91 -8.68 11.87
N ILE A 204 -12.80 -7.94 11.70
CA ILE A 204 -12.04 -7.43 12.89
C ILE A 204 -11.60 -5.94 12.85
N GLY A 205 -11.73 -5.19 11.74
CA GLY A 205 -11.07 -3.87 11.66
C GLY A 205 -11.91 -2.58 11.59
N VAL A 206 -13.20 -2.63 11.26
CA VAL A 206 -13.94 -1.42 10.81
C VAL A 206 -14.86 -0.80 11.86
N GLU A 207 -14.90 -1.32 13.09
CA GLU A 207 -15.90 -0.83 14.05
C GLU A 207 -15.57 0.55 14.65
N ASN A 208 -14.33 1.04 14.64
CA ASN A 208 -13.98 2.30 15.34
C ASN A 208 -12.93 3.23 14.69
N GLY A 209 -12.40 2.91 13.50
CA GLY A 209 -11.31 3.70 12.87
C GLY A 209 -11.71 4.36 11.55
N THR A 210 -11.36 5.64 11.39
CA THR A 210 -11.51 6.35 10.11
C THR A 210 -10.58 5.76 9.06
N ILE A 211 -11.10 5.44 7.88
CA ILE A 211 -10.31 4.91 6.76
C ILE A 211 -9.36 6.01 6.26
N GLY A 212 -8.06 5.71 6.25
CA GLY A 212 -7.02 6.65 5.83
C GLY A 212 -6.48 6.34 4.43
N ILE A 213 -6.60 7.29 3.49
CA ILE A 213 -5.99 7.18 2.14
C ILE A 213 -4.63 7.87 2.16
N LEU A 214 -3.57 7.16 1.78
CA LEU A 214 -2.22 7.71 1.74
C LEU A 214 -2.01 8.49 0.45
N VAL A 215 -1.48 9.71 0.55
CA VAL A 215 -1.04 10.52 -0.59
C VAL A 215 0.40 10.92 -0.41
N SER A 216 1.23 10.70 -1.42
CA SER A 216 2.69 10.90 -1.33
C SER A 216 3.26 11.55 -2.59
N SER A 217 4.36 12.29 -2.43
CA SER A 217 5.12 12.89 -3.54
C SER A 217 6.58 12.99 -3.14
N ALA A 218 7.47 12.73 -4.11
CA ALA A 218 8.89 13.01 -3.93
C ALA A 218 9.16 14.51 -3.82
N VAL A 219 10.18 14.86 -3.05
CA VAL A 219 10.72 16.22 -2.95
C VAL A 219 11.81 16.38 -3.99
N ASP A 220 11.60 17.22 -4.99
CA ASP A 220 12.63 17.54 -5.99
C ASP A 220 13.48 18.73 -5.50
N VAL A 221 14.80 18.53 -5.43
CA VAL A 221 15.76 19.58 -5.05
C VAL A 221 16.82 19.70 -6.14
N ASN A 222 17.20 20.93 -6.49
CA ASN A 222 18.31 21.19 -7.40
C ASN A 222 19.47 21.83 -6.63
N ILE A 223 20.60 21.12 -6.52
CA ILE A 223 21.80 21.58 -5.84
C ILE A 223 22.93 21.66 -6.87
N GLY A 224 23.38 22.87 -7.18
CA GLY A 224 24.50 23.07 -8.12
C GLY A 224 24.25 22.53 -9.53
N GLY A 225 22.99 22.55 -10.00
CA GLY A 225 22.60 22.02 -11.31
C GLY A 225 22.29 20.52 -11.32
N LYS A 226 22.40 19.84 -10.17
CA LYS A 226 22.09 18.42 -10.01
C LYS A 226 20.71 18.25 -9.38
N LEU A 227 19.84 17.50 -10.05
CA LEU A 227 18.52 17.15 -9.54
C LEU A 227 18.64 15.96 -8.58
N LEU A 228 18.01 16.07 -7.41
CA LEU A 228 18.02 15.08 -6.33
C LEU A 228 16.60 14.89 -5.79
N LYS A 229 16.32 13.68 -5.29
CA LYS A 229 15.08 13.32 -4.59
C LYS A 229 15.37 12.77 -3.18
N PRO A 230 15.71 13.62 -2.19
CA PRO A 230 16.20 13.16 -0.88
C PRO A 230 15.09 12.60 0.04
N ALA A 231 13.83 12.95 -0.21
CA ALA A 231 12.73 12.60 0.67
C ALA A 231 11.41 12.45 -0.10
N VAL A 232 10.47 11.75 0.52
CA VAL A 232 9.06 11.65 0.11
C VAL A 232 8.22 12.23 1.23
N VAL A 233 7.35 13.18 0.90
CA VAL A 233 6.41 13.79 1.85
C VAL A 233 5.00 13.37 1.49
N GLY A 234 4.11 13.37 2.47
CA GLY A 234 2.74 12.96 2.23
C GLY A 234 1.77 13.26 3.35
N VAL A 235 0.52 12.87 3.12
CA VAL A 235 -0.60 13.02 4.04
C VAL A 235 -1.43 11.73 4.07
N LYS A 236 -2.07 11.45 5.20
CA LYS A 236 -3.11 10.42 5.32
C LYS A 236 -4.45 11.16 5.36
N LEU A 237 -5.24 11.04 4.30
CA LEU A 237 -6.53 11.71 4.15
C LEU A 237 -7.61 10.98 4.95
N ASP A 238 -8.51 11.74 5.56
CA ASP A 238 -9.75 11.21 6.12
C ASP A 238 -10.74 10.91 4.97
N LEU A 239 -11.08 9.63 4.78
CA LEU A 239 -12.02 9.20 3.73
C LEU A 239 -13.35 9.95 3.81
N GLU A 240 -13.95 10.10 4.99
CA GLU A 240 -15.30 10.68 5.14
C GLU A 240 -15.27 12.15 4.73
N ALA A 241 -14.33 12.92 5.28
CA ALA A 241 -14.16 14.33 4.97
C ALA A 241 -13.85 14.57 3.48
N TRP A 242 -13.07 13.69 2.86
CA TRP A 242 -12.70 13.82 1.44
C TRP A 242 -13.77 13.33 0.48
N VAL A 243 -14.53 12.32 0.84
CA VAL A 243 -15.68 11.87 0.05
C VAL A 243 -16.75 12.97 -0.03
N ASP A 244 -16.96 13.73 1.05
CA ASP A 244 -17.87 14.87 1.03
C ASP A 244 -17.39 16.01 0.13
N LYS A 245 -16.09 16.33 0.17
CA LYS A 245 -15.47 17.28 -0.78
C LYS A 245 -15.56 16.78 -2.23
N PHE A 246 -15.29 15.49 -2.45
CA PHE A 246 -15.34 14.84 -3.75
C PHE A 246 -16.72 14.97 -4.39
N LYS A 247 -17.81 14.69 -3.65
CA LYS A 247 -19.18 14.83 -4.16
C LYS A 247 -19.47 16.26 -4.63
N ILE A 248 -19.12 17.26 -3.83
CA ILE A 248 -19.31 18.67 -4.17
C ILE A 248 -18.54 19.04 -5.44
N LEU A 249 -17.29 18.58 -5.58
CA LEU A 249 -16.44 18.88 -6.74
C LEU A 249 -16.86 18.11 -8.00
N ALA A 250 -17.45 16.93 -7.82
CA ALA A 250 -17.89 16.06 -8.91
C ALA A 250 -19.30 16.43 -9.41
N SER A 251 -20.11 17.15 -8.62
CA SER A 251 -21.41 17.68 -9.02
C SER A 251 -21.28 19.05 -9.71
N ASN A 252 -21.83 19.17 -10.92
CA ASN A 252 -21.94 20.44 -11.64
C ASN A 252 -23.31 21.07 -11.35
N VAL A 253 -23.48 21.73 -10.21
CA VAL A 253 -24.74 22.40 -9.85
C VAL A 253 -24.85 23.72 -10.61
N SER A 254 -25.28 23.67 -11.87
CA SER A 254 -25.79 24.84 -12.57
C SER A 254 -27.27 25.03 -12.22
N ASP A 255 -27.51 25.74 -11.12
CA ASP A 255 -28.75 26.48 -10.82
C ASP A 255 -30.11 25.77 -11.07
N SER A 256 -30.66 25.20 -9.99
CA SER A 256 -32.10 25.15 -9.69
C SER A 256 -33.11 24.87 -10.82
N ARG A 257 -32.94 23.80 -11.62
CA ARG A 257 -34.02 23.32 -12.52
C ARG A 257 -34.21 21.81 -12.51
N GLN A 258 -35.42 21.40 -12.11
CA GLN A 258 -36.00 20.05 -12.19
C GLN A 258 -36.03 19.51 -13.63
N GLY A 259 -34.91 18.96 -14.12
CA GLY A 259 -34.80 18.29 -15.42
C GLY A 259 -34.32 16.85 -15.26
N THR A 260 -34.86 15.92 -16.05
CA THR A 260 -34.53 14.49 -15.99
C THR A 260 -33.05 14.20 -16.28
N HIS A 261 -32.36 13.60 -15.29
CA HIS A 261 -30.94 13.22 -15.25
C HIS A 261 -30.57 12.03 -16.16
N LYS A 262 -30.67 12.17 -17.49
CA LYS A 262 -30.21 11.12 -18.42
C LYS A 262 -29.19 11.63 -19.40
N CYS A 263 -28.06 10.93 -19.48
CA CYS A 263 -27.00 11.26 -20.41
C CYS A 263 -27.35 10.65 -21.78
N GLY A 264 -27.18 11.43 -22.83
CA GLY A 264 -27.52 11.01 -24.19
C GLY A 264 -26.48 11.55 -25.16
N PRO A 265 -26.32 10.94 -26.34
CA PRO A 265 -25.26 11.30 -27.28
C PRO A 265 -25.32 12.75 -27.78
N SER A 266 -26.44 13.46 -27.55
CA SER A 266 -26.67 14.84 -27.96
C SER A 266 -27.18 15.77 -26.84
N ARG A 267 -27.09 15.37 -25.56
CA ARG A 267 -27.43 16.23 -24.40
C ARG A 267 -26.22 16.38 -23.48
N SER A 268 -25.99 17.58 -22.95
CA SER A 268 -24.99 17.80 -21.90
C SER A 268 -25.37 16.95 -20.68
N CYS A 269 -24.48 16.04 -20.29
CA CYS A 269 -24.65 15.21 -19.10
C CYS A 269 -24.57 16.15 -17.88
N GLU A 270 -25.69 16.33 -17.19
CA GLU A 270 -25.70 16.98 -15.88
C GLU A 270 -25.08 15.98 -14.91
N MET A 271 -23.80 16.19 -14.59
CA MET A 271 -23.06 15.35 -13.66
C MET A 271 -23.52 15.74 -12.25
N ASP A 272 -24.32 14.87 -11.63
CA ASP A 272 -24.69 15.03 -10.24
C ASP A 272 -24.27 13.78 -9.45
N CYS A 273 -23.13 13.89 -8.77
CA CYS A 273 -22.58 12.89 -7.88
C CYS A 273 -23.04 13.09 -6.42
N GLU A 274 -24.13 13.83 -6.19
CA GLU A 274 -24.72 13.98 -4.86
C GLU A 274 -25.15 12.62 -4.29
N VAL A 275 -25.24 12.54 -2.96
CA VAL A 275 -25.43 11.28 -2.24
C VAL A 275 -26.80 10.67 -2.55
N ASN A 276 -26.84 9.38 -2.90
CA ASN A 276 -28.05 8.58 -3.09
C ASN A 276 -28.95 8.97 -4.28
N THR A 277 -28.42 9.60 -5.33
CA THR A 277 -29.08 9.49 -6.63
C THR A 277 -28.82 8.07 -7.16
N ASP A 278 -29.86 7.25 -7.25
CA ASP A 278 -29.80 5.87 -7.79
C ASP A 278 -29.47 5.84 -9.30
N ASP A 279 -29.25 7.00 -9.92
CA ASP A 279 -29.06 7.16 -11.35
C ASP A 279 -27.57 7.18 -11.76
N LEU A 280 -26.66 7.69 -10.90
CA LEU A 280 -25.24 7.90 -11.25
C LEU A 280 -24.25 7.38 -10.18
N LEU A 281 -23.26 6.66 -10.66
CA LEU A 281 -22.15 6.10 -9.90
C LEU A 281 -20.87 6.88 -10.21
N CYS A 282 -20.25 7.46 -9.19
CA CYS A 282 -19.03 8.23 -9.31
C CYS A 282 -17.90 7.59 -8.50
N TYR A 283 -16.76 7.38 -9.15
CA TYR A 283 -15.61 6.67 -8.60
C TYR A 283 -14.31 7.45 -8.81
N LEU A 284 -13.42 7.37 -7.83
CA LEU A 284 -12.00 7.58 -8.02
C LEU A 284 -11.29 6.23 -7.93
N ILE A 285 -10.54 5.91 -8.97
CA ILE A 285 -9.79 4.65 -9.11
C ILE A 285 -8.32 5.02 -9.30
N ASP A 286 -7.41 4.33 -8.64
CA ASP A 286 -5.98 4.53 -8.87
C ASP A 286 -5.48 3.77 -10.12
N ASP A 287 -4.19 3.92 -10.41
CA ASP A 287 -3.53 3.29 -11.53
C ASP A 287 -3.35 1.77 -11.40
N GLY A 288 -3.41 1.22 -10.19
CA GLY A 288 -3.49 -0.23 -9.97
C GLY A 288 -4.88 -0.80 -10.22
N GLY A 289 -5.89 0.06 -10.40
CA GLY A 289 -7.28 -0.35 -10.53
C GLY A 289 -7.95 -0.59 -9.17
N PHE A 290 -7.48 0.02 -8.08
CA PHE A 290 -8.11 -0.06 -6.77
C PHE A 290 -9.08 1.10 -6.54
N LEU A 291 -10.17 0.81 -5.84
CA LEU A 291 -11.16 1.82 -5.48
C LEU A 291 -10.59 2.76 -4.39
N VAL A 292 -10.49 4.05 -4.71
CA VAL A 292 -10.01 5.09 -3.78
C VAL A 292 -11.16 5.81 -3.09
N MET A 293 -12.18 6.25 -3.83
CA MET A 293 -13.38 6.91 -3.30
C MET A 293 -14.62 6.60 -4.15
N SER A 294 -15.81 6.68 -3.54
CA SER A 294 -17.08 6.61 -4.26
C SER A 294 -18.14 7.51 -3.62
N ASN A 295 -19.09 7.99 -4.43
CA ASN A 295 -20.25 8.73 -3.92
C ASN A 295 -21.22 7.84 -3.12
N GLN A 296 -21.21 6.52 -3.36
CA GLN A 296 -22.13 5.58 -2.72
C GLN A 296 -21.59 5.08 -1.36
N ARG A 297 -22.45 5.09 -0.34
CA ARG A 297 -22.07 4.72 1.05
C ARG A 297 -21.76 3.25 1.23
N ASP A 298 -22.44 2.37 0.49
CA ASP A 298 -22.20 0.93 0.49
C ASP A 298 -20.81 0.56 -0.07
N HIS A 299 -20.23 1.42 -0.92
CA HIS A 299 -18.87 1.27 -1.42
C HIS A 299 -17.78 1.67 -0.42
N TRP A 300 -18.10 2.32 0.71
CA TRP A 300 -17.09 2.72 1.70
C TRP A 300 -16.40 1.51 2.34
N LYS A 301 -17.13 0.41 2.49
CA LYS A 301 -16.58 -0.88 2.93
C LYS A 301 -15.78 -1.60 1.84
N LYS A 302 -15.83 -1.12 0.59
CA LYS A 302 -15.13 -1.66 -0.57
C LYS A 302 -13.88 -0.85 -0.97
N ILE A 303 -13.59 0.27 -0.30
CA ILE A 303 -12.36 1.05 -0.51
C ILE A 303 -11.14 0.14 -0.34
N GLY A 304 -10.16 0.26 -1.24
CA GLY A 304 -8.95 -0.56 -1.26
C GLY A 304 -9.11 -1.92 -1.94
N LEU A 305 -10.32 -2.31 -2.35
CA LEU A 305 -10.53 -3.50 -3.18
C LEU A 305 -10.22 -3.21 -4.65
N PHE A 306 -9.76 -4.24 -5.35
CA PHE A 306 -9.62 -4.19 -6.80
C PHE A 306 -10.97 -3.91 -7.44
N PHE A 307 -11.01 -2.98 -8.39
CA PHE A 307 -12.26 -2.46 -8.96
C PHE A 307 -13.05 -3.53 -9.72
N GLY A 308 -12.37 -4.57 -10.24
CA GLY A 308 -13.03 -5.75 -10.82
C GLY A 308 -13.85 -6.57 -9.84
N ASP A 309 -13.65 -6.38 -8.53
CA ASP A 309 -14.49 -6.99 -7.47
C ASP A 309 -15.61 -6.06 -7.00
N VAL A 310 -15.50 -4.75 -7.29
CA VAL A 310 -16.50 -3.73 -6.96
C VAL A 310 -17.55 -3.61 -8.07
N ASP A 311 -17.11 -3.37 -9.30
CA ASP A 311 -17.92 -3.33 -10.52
C ASP A 311 -17.17 -4.08 -11.65
N PRO A 312 -17.34 -5.42 -11.73
CA PRO A 312 -16.66 -6.25 -12.73
C PRO A 312 -16.94 -5.80 -14.17
N ASN A 313 -18.18 -5.37 -14.42
CA ASN A 313 -18.62 -4.97 -15.74
C ASN A 313 -17.92 -3.68 -16.18
N LEU A 314 -17.77 -2.70 -15.27
CA LEU A 314 -17.12 -1.45 -15.59
C LEU A 314 -15.62 -1.66 -15.73
N MET A 315 -15.00 -2.44 -14.85
CA MET A 315 -13.57 -2.74 -14.95
C MET A 315 -13.23 -3.42 -16.28
N HIS A 316 -14.04 -4.37 -16.73
CA HIS A 316 -13.87 -4.99 -18.05
C HIS A 316 -14.04 -3.99 -19.19
N ALA A 317 -15.01 -3.08 -19.11
CA ALA A 317 -15.19 -2.04 -20.11
C ALA A 317 -13.98 -1.08 -20.15
N LEU A 318 -13.44 -0.70 -18.99
CA LEU A 318 -12.22 0.13 -18.90
C LEU A 318 -11.01 -0.59 -19.52
N TYR A 319 -10.87 -1.90 -19.28
CA TYR A 319 -9.83 -2.73 -19.88
C TYR A 319 -9.99 -2.88 -21.41
N ASN A 320 -11.19 -3.21 -21.89
CA ASN A 320 -11.48 -3.39 -23.32
C ASN A 320 -11.28 -2.10 -24.13
N ASN A 321 -11.55 -0.94 -23.51
CA ASN A 321 -11.27 0.38 -24.10
C ASN A 321 -9.81 0.84 -23.91
N SER A 322 -8.91 -0.08 -23.52
CA SER A 322 -7.48 0.17 -23.37
C SER A 322 -7.14 1.30 -22.38
N ILE A 323 -7.97 1.57 -21.37
CA ILE A 323 -7.68 2.53 -20.31
C ILE A 323 -6.70 1.91 -19.30
N PHE A 324 -6.92 0.63 -19.00
CA PHE A 324 -6.00 -0.23 -18.24
C PHE A 324 -5.41 -1.30 -19.14
N ALA A 325 -4.17 -1.70 -18.84
CA ALA A 325 -3.55 -2.90 -19.35
C ALA A 325 -3.27 -3.88 -18.21
N ARG A 326 -3.12 -5.17 -18.53
CA ARG A 326 -2.83 -6.24 -17.58
C ARG A 326 -1.46 -6.86 -17.88
N ARG A 327 -0.61 -7.00 -16.87
CA ARG A 327 0.64 -7.76 -16.93
C ARG A 327 0.56 -8.96 -15.98
N GLN A 328 1.00 -10.12 -16.44
CA GLN A 328 1.11 -11.32 -15.62
C GLN A 328 2.58 -11.64 -15.34
N THR A 329 2.89 -11.91 -14.08
CA THR A 329 4.21 -12.29 -13.57
C THR A 329 4.09 -13.66 -12.89
N PHE A 330 5.17 -14.46 -12.96
CA PHE A 330 5.22 -15.81 -12.41
C PHE A 330 6.22 -15.83 -11.25
N GLN A 331 5.75 -16.15 -10.06
CA GLN A 331 6.58 -16.28 -8.87
C GLN A 331 6.82 -17.76 -8.57
N TYR A 332 8.06 -18.19 -8.78
CA TYR A 332 8.51 -19.57 -8.60
C TYR A 332 8.89 -19.92 -7.16
N GLN A 333 8.97 -18.92 -6.27
CA GLN A 333 9.31 -19.06 -4.86
C GLN A 333 8.10 -18.75 -3.99
N SER A 334 7.01 -19.48 -4.22
CA SER A 334 5.77 -19.34 -3.48
C SER A 334 5.43 -20.62 -2.73
N ALA A 335 4.68 -20.45 -1.65
CA ALA A 335 4.15 -21.53 -0.83
C ALA A 335 2.63 -21.58 -1.04
N CYS A 336 2.12 -22.74 -1.45
CA CYS A 336 0.69 -22.96 -1.70
C CYS A 336 0.16 -24.07 -0.82
N GLU A 337 -1.08 -23.90 -0.39
CA GLU A 337 -1.83 -24.99 0.20
C GLU A 337 -2.02 -26.11 -0.84
N PRO A 338 -1.75 -27.37 -0.46
CA PRO A 338 -1.92 -28.49 -1.37
C PRO A 338 -3.39 -28.62 -1.73
N VAL A 339 -3.70 -28.59 -3.02
CA VAL A 339 -5.04 -28.87 -3.50
C VAL A 339 -5.38 -30.30 -3.08
N SER A 340 -6.40 -30.47 -2.25
CA SER A 340 -6.91 -31.80 -1.93
C SER A 340 -7.50 -32.41 -3.20
N SER A 341 -6.70 -33.23 -3.89
CA SER A 341 -7.24 -34.08 -4.95
C SER A 341 -8.27 -34.99 -4.29
N SER A 342 -9.52 -34.91 -4.70
CA SER A 342 -10.62 -35.77 -4.25
C SER A 342 -10.46 -37.19 -4.78
N HIS A 343 -9.33 -37.84 -4.48
CA HIS A 343 -9.22 -39.29 -4.52
C HIS A 343 -9.73 -39.81 -3.18
N THR A 344 -10.97 -40.32 -3.22
CA THR A 344 -11.62 -41.04 -2.13
C THR A 344 -10.90 -42.36 -1.86
N GLU A 345 -9.75 -42.31 -1.18
CA GLU A 345 -9.24 -43.48 -0.48
C GLU A 345 -9.87 -43.52 0.92
N ARG A 346 -10.96 -44.30 1.00
CA ARG A 346 -11.59 -44.73 2.24
C ARG A 346 -10.52 -45.32 3.16
N ARG A 347 -10.08 -44.57 4.17
CA ARG A 347 -9.31 -45.12 5.29
C ARG A 347 -10.28 -45.43 6.42
N HIS A 348 -10.38 -46.72 6.69
CA HIS A 348 -11.31 -47.39 7.59
C HIS A 348 -11.45 -46.72 8.96
N GLU A 349 -12.70 -46.76 9.45
CA GLU A 349 -13.10 -46.48 10.83
C GLU A 349 -12.09 -47.08 11.83
N ALA A 350 -11.24 -46.23 12.40
CA ALA A 350 -10.55 -46.55 13.62
C ALA A 350 -11.59 -46.51 14.75
N SER A 351 -11.92 -47.70 15.25
CA SER A 351 -12.96 -47.98 16.24
C SER A 351 -12.94 -47.03 17.44
N LEU A 352 -14.10 -46.44 17.76
CA LEU A 352 -14.36 -45.66 18.99
C LEU A 352 -13.95 -46.37 20.30
N TRP A 353 -13.74 -47.69 20.27
CA TRP A 353 -13.32 -48.49 21.42
C TRP A 353 -11.90 -48.22 21.92
N SER A 354 -10.98 -47.76 21.05
CA SER A 354 -9.59 -47.45 21.46
C SER A 354 -9.50 -46.15 22.27
N VAL A 355 -10.28 -45.14 21.88
CA VAL A 355 -10.28 -43.82 22.53
C VAL A 355 -10.89 -43.92 23.95
N VAL A 356 -11.92 -44.74 24.12
CA VAL A 356 -12.54 -44.98 25.44
C VAL A 356 -11.61 -45.76 26.37
N GLN A 357 -10.78 -46.67 25.86
CA GLN A 357 -9.77 -47.35 26.69
C GLN A 357 -8.67 -46.39 27.16
N GLN A 358 -8.19 -45.45 26.33
CA GLN A 358 -7.21 -44.45 26.75
C GLN A 358 -7.76 -43.51 27.84
N LEU A 359 -9.03 -43.10 27.73
CA LEU A 359 -9.71 -42.25 28.71
C LEU A 359 -9.90 -42.93 30.07
N LEU A 360 -10.23 -44.22 30.09
CA LEU A 360 -10.42 -44.98 31.34
C LEU A 360 -9.09 -45.29 32.05
N TYR A 361 -8.00 -45.50 31.30
CA TYR A 361 -6.67 -45.66 31.88
C TYR A 361 -6.11 -44.35 32.46
N GLY A 362 -6.45 -43.20 31.87
CA GLY A 362 -6.05 -41.88 32.38
C GLY A 362 -6.73 -41.47 33.69
N LEU A 363 -7.97 -41.91 33.93
CA LEU A 363 -8.73 -41.53 35.14
C LEU A 363 -8.29 -42.28 36.42
N VAL A 364 -7.62 -43.42 36.27
CA VAL A 364 -7.16 -44.26 37.41
C VAL A 364 -5.74 -43.90 37.87
N HIS A 365 -5.04 -43.02 37.14
CA HIS A 365 -3.69 -42.56 37.50
C HIS A 365 -3.61 -41.02 37.53
N ASN A 366 -4.36 -40.40 38.44
CA ASN A 366 -4.19 -38.97 38.70
C ASN A 366 -2.96 -38.72 39.59
N SER A 367 -1.85 -38.27 38.99
CA SER A 367 -1.04 -37.16 39.51
C SER A 367 0.12 -36.84 38.56
N TRP A 368 0.22 -35.55 38.23
CA TRP A 368 1.33 -34.89 37.53
C TRP A 368 1.44 -35.18 36.04
N LEU A 369 0.77 -34.36 35.23
CA LEU A 369 1.21 -33.80 33.93
C LEU A 369 -0.03 -33.18 33.24
N TYR A 370 -0.45 -32.01 33.71
CA TYR A 370 -1.29 -31.11 32.92
C TYR A 370 -0.38 -30.01 32.39
N GLN A 371 0.15 -30.25 31.20
CA GLN A 371 0.45 -29.28 30.13
C GLN A 371 0.98 -30.14 28.97
N ASP A 372 0.60 -29.84 27.72
CA ASP A 372 1.20 -30.35 26.46
C ASP A 372 0.60 -31.58 25.74
N VAL A 373 -0.71 -31.81 25.79
CA VAL A 373 -1.36 -32.68 24.77
C VAL A 373 -2.76 -32.18 24.41
N LEU A 374 -2.85 -31.08 23.65
CA LEU A 374 -3.97 -30.75 22.73
C LEU A 374 -3.68 -29.48 21.91
N VAL A 375 -2.48 -29.38 21.35
CA VAL A 375 -2.22 -28.51 20.20
C VAL A 375 -1.87 -29.45 19.05
N GLU A 376 -2.88 -30.07 18.45
CA GLU A 376 -2.78 -30.40 17.02
C GLU A 376 -2.76 -29.06 16.30
N SER A 377 -1.55 -28.49 16.20
CA SER A 377 -1.25 -27.53 15.16
C SER A 377 -1.56 -28.26 13.85
N PHE A 378 -2.64 -27.87 13.19
CA PHE A 378 -2.76 -28.09 11.75
C PHE A 378 -1.63 -27.28 11.11
N GLU A 379 -0.41 -27.84 11.11
CA GLU A 379 0.60 -27.44 10.15
C GLU A 379 0.04 -27.84 8.79
N THR A 380 -0.66 -26.91 8.15
CA THR A 380 -0.94 -26.97 6.72
C THR A 380 0.42 -27.13 6.05
N LYS A 381 0.70 -28.33 5.52
CA LYS A 381 1.93 -28.60 4.79
C LYS A 381 1.91 -27.78 3.51
N GLU A 382 2.37 -26.54 3.58
CA GLU A 382 2.56 -25.71 2.41
C GLU A 382 3.61 -26.36 1.50
N SER A 383 3.31 -26.40 0.20
CA SER A 383 4.21 -26.95 -0.82
C SER A 383 4.72 -25.84 -1.72
N SER A 384 5.94 -25.99 -2.25
CA SER A 384 6.46 -25.06 -3.24
C SER A 384 5.63 -25.14 -4.51
N CYS A 385 5.24 -23.98 -5.03
CA CYS A 385 4.36 -23.84 -6.19
C CYS A 385 4.75 -22.61 -7.01
N VAL A 386 4.20 -22.52 -8.22
CA VAL A 386 4.26 -21.31 -9.03
C VAL A 386 2.97 -20.54 -8.84
N THR A 387 3.08 -19.27 -8.46
CA THR A 387 1.93 -18.37 -8.40
C THR A 387 1.96 -17.38 -9.56
N ILE A 388 0.82 -17.23 -10.24
CA ILE A 388 0.62 -16.21 -11.26
C ILE A 388 0.04 -14.98 -10.59
N GLN A 389 0.73 -13.86 -10.74
CA GLN A 389 0.30 -12.57 -10.24
C GLN A 389 -0.14 -11.70 -11.43
N SER A 390 -1.34 -11.15 -11.36
CA SER A 390 -1.83 -10.18 -12.34
C SER A 390 -1.74 -8.78 -11.75
N GLN A 391 -1.21 -7.82 -12.52
CA GLN A 391 -1.13 -6.42 -12.15
C GLN A 391 -1.77 -5.57 -13.25
N PHE A 392 -2.47 -4.51 -12.85
CA PHE A 392 -3.06 -3.54 -13.77
C PHE A 392 -2.32 -2.21 -13.68
N TYR A 393 -2.31 -1.49 -14.80
CA TYR A 393 -1.64 -0.20 -14.93
C TYR A 393 -2.31 0.63 -16.03
N PHE A 394 -2.17 1.95 -15.95
CA PHE A 394 -2.63 2.86 -16.99
C PHE A 394 -1.79 2.75 -18.27
N THR A 395 -2.47 2.74 -19.41
CA THR A 395 -1.85 2.81 -20.74
C THR A 395 -1.51 4.24 -21.15
N ASN A 396 -0.74 4.46 -22.21
CA ASN A 396 -0.39 5.80 -22.71
C ASN A 396 -1.47 6.47 -23.60
N THR A 397 -2.74 6.05 -23.52
CA THR A 397 -3.84 6.55 -24.36
C THR A 397 -4.44 7.87 -23.83
N THR A 398 -5.46 8.39 -24.52
CA THR A 398 -6.09 9.70 -24.28
C THR A 398 -6.54 9.95 -22.83
N ASN A 399 -6.65 11.21 -22.42
CA ASN A 399 -7.01 11.55 -21.05
C ASN A 399 -8.51 11.46 -20.73
N SER A 400 -9.40 11.40 -21.74
CA SER A 400 -10.86 11.40 -21.56
C SER A 400 -11.55 10.41 -22.49
N TYR A 401 -12.51 9.66 -21.96
CA TYR A 401 -13.25 8.61 -22.66
C TYR A 401 -14.76 8.80 -22.43
N ASN A 402 -15.55 8.67 -23.48
CA ASN A 402 -17.01 8.60 -23.38
C ASN A 402 -17.45 7.37 -24.15
N VAL A 403 -18.00 6.38 -23.45
CA VAL A 403 -18.22 5.05 -23.99
C VAL A 403 -19.60 4.55 -23.59
N LEU A 404 -20.28 3.94 -24.56
CA LEU A 404 -21.49 3.16 -24.32
C LEU A 404 -21.09 1.71 -24.06
N GLN A 405 -21.31 1.23 -22.84
CA GLN A 405 -21.18 -0.18 -22.51
C GLN A 405 -22.48 -0.89 -22.87
N ASP A 406 -22.41 -1.81 -23.83
CA ASP A 406 -23.53 -2.67 -24.22
C ASP A 406 -23.38 -4.07 -23.61
N CYS A 407 -24.40 -4.49 -22.87
CA CYS A 407 -24.52 -5.80 -22.23
C CYS A 407 -25.63 -6.64 -22.89
N GLY A 408 -26.06 -6.27 -24.09
CA GLY A 408 -27.07 -6.95 -24.89
C GLY A 408 -28.50 -6.52 -24.55
N ASN A 409 -28.97 -6.81 -23.33
CA ASN A 409 -30.32 -6.45 -22.89
C ASN A 409 -30.39 -5.09 -22.14
N CYS A 410 -29.23 -4.51 -21.85
CA CYS A 410 -29.05 -3.27 -21.12
C CYS A 410 -27.80 -2.59 -21.65
N SER A 411 -27.78 -1.27 -21.57
CA SER A 411 -26.60 -0.47 -21.85
C SER A 411 -26.47 0.61 -20.81
N ARG A 412 -25.25 1.01 -20.48
CA ARG A 412 -24.98 2.20 -19.67
C ARG A 412 -23.93 3.07 -20.34
N LEU A 413 -24.08 4.38 -20.20
CA LEU A 413 -23.02 5.31 -20.56
C LEU A 413 -22.05 5.47 -19.40
N PHE A 414 -20.76 5.56 -19.70
CA PHE A 414 -19.77 6.00 -18.75
C PHE A 414 -18.79 7.00 -19.36
N HIS A 415 -18.34 7.91 -18.51
CA HIS A 415 -17.28 8.86 -18.79
C HIS A 415 -16.10 8.57 -17.86
N ALA A 416 -14.89 8.51 -18.41
CA ALA A 416 -13.68 8.33 -17.62
C ALA A 416 -12.66 9.43 -17.98
N LYS A 417 -12.07 10.07 -16.98
CA LYS A 417 -11.07 11.12 -17.18
C LYS A 417 -9.93 10.99 -16.18
N ARG A 418 -8.69 11.01 -16.68
CA ARG A 418 -7.50 11.03 -15.82
C ARG A 418 -7.33 12.40 -15.18
N ILE A 419 -6.97 12.43 -13.90
CA ILE A 419 -6.71 13.66 -13.15
C ILE A 419 -5.24 14.01 -13.32
N GLU A 420 -4.97 15.21 -13.84
CA GLU A 420 -3.61 15.68 -14.08
C GLU A 420 -2.77 15.73 -12.80
N ASN A 421 -1.48 15.41 -12.91
CA ASN A 421 -0.51 15.37 -11.81
C ASN A 421 -0.88 14.40 -10.67
N THR A 422 -1.68 13.37 -10.94
CA THR A 422 -1.99 12.31 -9.99
C THR A 422 -2.07 10.95 -10.70
N ASN A 423 -2.08 9.87 -9.95
CA ASN A 423 -2.38 8.53 -10.46
C ASN A 423 -3.87 8.16 -10.43
N LEU A 424 -4.78 9.16 -10.42
CA LEU A 424 -6.21 8.93 -10.31
C LEU A 424 -6.94 8.99 -11.66
N LEU A 425 -7.92 8.11 -11.80
CA LEU A 425 -8.95 8.10 -12.83
C LEU A 425 -10.29 8.42 -12.18
N PHE A 426 -10.92 9.50 -12.64
CA PHE A 426 -12.31 9.83 -12.31
C PHE A 426 -13.24 9.13 -13.30
N VAL A 427 -14.19 8.35 -12.78
CA VAL A 427 -15.17 7.62 -13.59
C VAL A 427 -16.58 7.95 -13.12
N VAL A 428 -17.44 8.31 -14.07
CA VAL A 428 -18.88 8.51 -13.87
C VAL A 428 -19.61 7.52 -14.76
N ALA A 429 -20.52 6.74 -14.20
CA ALA A 429 -21.30 5.74 -14.95
C ALA A 429 -22.77 5.80 -14.55
N GLU A 430 -23.65 5.58 -15.52
CA GLU A 430 -25.07 5.32 -15.22
C GLU A 430 -25.22 3.98 -14.49
N THR A 431 -26.20 3.89 -13.59
CA THR A 431 -26.51 2.62 -12.94
C THR A 431 -26.98 1.59 -13.97
N LEU A 432 -26.41 0.39 -13.87
CA LEU A 432 -26.74 -0.68 -14.80
C LEU A 432 -28.08 -1.31 -14.39
N SER A 433 -29.08 -1.24 -15.26
CA SER A 433 -30.45 -1.67 -14.94
C SER A 433 -30.67 -3.20 -14.98
N CYS A 434 -29.69 -3.98 -15.43
CA CYS A 434 -29.77 -5.43 -15.56
C CYS A 434 -28.99 -6.14 -14.44
N SER A 435 -29.47 -7.31 -14.03
CA SER A 435 -28.92 -8.08 -12.91
C SER A 435 -27.57 -8.74 -13.21
N SER A 436 -27.24 -8.98 -14.48
CA SER A 436 -25.99 -9.63 -14.88
C SER A 436 -25.64 -9.31 -16.33
N CYS A 437 -24.35 -9.12 -16.59
CA CYS A 437 -23.76 -9.06 -17.92
C CYS A 437 -22.78 -10.23 -18.02
N GLU A 438 -22.85 -11.04 -19.08
CA GLU A 438 -21.96 -12.19 -19.27
C GLU A 438 -20.58 -11.71 -19.71
N ILE A 439 -19.73 -11.36 -18.74
CA ILE A 439 -18.39 -10.82 -18.95
C ILE A 439 -17.39 -11.61 -18.10
N GLU A 440 -16.18 -11.82 -18.63
CA GLU A 440 -15.06 -12.35 -17.87
C GLU A 440 -14.69 -11.40 -16.72
N ARG A 441 -14.85 -11.87 -15.48
CA ARG A 441 -14.44 -11.13 -14.28
C ARG A 441 -12.92 -11.06 -14.24
N LEU A 442 -12.39 -9.86 -14.41
CA LEU A 442 -10.99 -9.56 -14.17
C LEU A 442 -10.73 -9.61 -12.67
N THR A 443 -9.68 -10.33 -12.27
CA THR A 443 -9.27 -10.44 -10.86
C THR A 443 -7.79 -10.10 -10.73
N GLN A 444 -7.46 -9.43 -9.62
CA GLN A 444 -6.09 -9.17 -9.22
C GLN A 444 -5.76 -10.06 -8.01
N CYS A 445 -5.51 -11.34 -8.27
CA CYS A 445 -5.19 -12.34 -7.26
C CYS A 445 -3.94 -13.12 -7.63
N LEU A 446 -3.31 -13.70 -6.60
CA LEU A 446 -2.40 -14.83 -6.78
C LEU A 446 -3.19 -16.06 -7.19
N GLU A 447 -2.88 -16.61 -8.35
CA GLU A 447 -3.38 -17.92 -8.78
C GLU A 447 -2.28 -18.96 -8.60
N CYS A 448 -2.54 -19.98 -7.79
CA CYS A 448 -1.62 -21.08 -7.57
C CYS A 448 -1.78 -22.11 -8.70
N GLU A 449 -0.76 -22.27 -9.55
CA GLU A 449 -0.68 -23.41 -10.46
C GLU A 449 0.07 -24.55 -9.78
N SER A 450 -0.60 -25.70 -9.65
CA SER A 450 0.02 -26.94 -9.21
C SER A 450 0.94 -27.45 -10.32
N SER A 451 2.22 -27.62 -10.01
CA SER A 451 3.23 -28.24 -10.89
C SER A 451 2.96 -29.72 -11.15
#